data_AF-A0A430HD79-F1
#
_entry.id   AF-A0A430HD79-F1
#
_cell.length_a   1.000
_cell.length_b   1.000
_cell.length_c   1.000
_cell.angle_alpha   90.00
_cell.angle_beta   90.00
_cell.angle_gamma   90.00
#
_symmetry.space_group_name_H-M   'P 1'
#
loop_
_entity.id
_entity.type
_entity.pdbx_description
1 polymer ?
#
loop_
_entity_poly.entity_id
_entity_poly.type
_entity_poly.pdbx_seq_one_letter_code
_entity_poly.pdbx_strand_id
1 'polypeptide(L)'
;MEATQTPQGAQAQTYRQAPGYFKRLDAFDWVFAAVLLGAALFALNRYGAYMDIYEKVILVLTAPTFAALGWHWKPVRWLMPVVALLSFWAISMYDHNLAAANSKFFLKYMLSSQSAILWMSTLFVFSTVFYWVGLASRSNFGSSVGSKLCWAAVVLGWTGMMVRWYESYMIGADVGHIPVSNLYEVFILFSMITAMFYLYYEQHYATRQLGAFVLPVIAAAVVFLLWYTVSRDAADIQPLVPALQSWWMKIHVPANFIGYGTFALAAMVGSAYLIKSHGYLEDRLPSLEVLDDVMYKSISVGFAFFTVATILGALWAAEAWGGYWSWDPKETWALIVWLNYAAWLHMRLMTGLRGRVAAWWALIGLLVTTFAFLGVNMFLSGLHSYGKL
;
A
#
# COMPACT_ATOMS: atom_id res chain seq x y z
N MET A 1 -54.51 -37.66 -34.27
CA MET A 1 -53.26 -38.16 -33.67
C MET A 1 -52.40 -36.95 -33.36
N GLU A 2 -52.65 -36.32 -32.21
CA GLU A 2 -51.81 -35.25 -31.68
C GLU A 2 -50.76 -35.90 -30.80
N ALA A 3 -49.49 -35.77 -31.19
CA ALA A 3 -48.36 -36.27 -30.43
C ALA A 3 -48.05 -35.29 -29.31
N THR A 4 -48.41 -35.66 -28.08
CA THR A 4 -48.07 -34.94 -26.85
C THR A 4 -46.56 -34.99 -26.63
N GLN A 5 -45.87 -33.88 -26.88
CA GLN A 5 -44.45 -33.73 -26.55
C GLN A 5 -44.30 -33.66 -25.02
N THR A 6 -43.58 -34.62 -24.46
CA THR A 6 -43.20 -34.66 -23.04
C THR A 6 -42.10 -33.62 -22.80
N PRO A 7 -42.19 -32.76 -21.77
CA PRO A 7 -41.12 -31.81 -21.46
C PRO A 7 -39.88 -32.58 -20.99
N GLN A 8 -38.74 -32.36 -21.66
CA GLN A 8 -37.45 -32.88 -21.21
C GLN A 8 -37.14 -32.34 -19.81
N GLY A 9 -36.87 -33.27 -18.89
CA GLY A 9 -36.68 -33.00 -17.47
C GLY A 9 -35.63 -31.93 -17.21
N ALA A 10 -36.03 -30.90 -16.46
CA ALA A 10 -35.10 -29.97 -15.82
C ALA A 10 -34.17 -30.77 -14.91
N GLN A 11 -32.88 -30.82 -15.26
CA GLN A 11 -31.85 -31.36 -14.39
C GLN A 11 -31.87 -30.55 -13.09
N ALA A 12 -32.28 -31.18 -11.99
CA ALA A 12 -32.20 -30.60 -10.66
C ALA A 12 -30.73 -30.30 -10.35
N GLN A 13 -30.32 -29.04 -10.48
CA GLN A 13 -29.02 -28.59 -9.98
C GLN A 13 -29.02 -28.80 -8.47
N THR A 14 -28.40 -29.91 -8.03
CA THR A 14 -28.23 -30.19 -6.61
C THR A 14 -27.33 -29.10 -6.05
N TYR A 15 -27.89 -28.16 -5.30
CA TYR A 15 -27.14 -27.10 -4.64
C TYR A 15 -26.14 -27.74 -3.66
N ARG A 16 -24.87 -27.87 -4.09
CA ARG A 16 -23.79 -28.24 -3.18
C ARG A 16 -23.43 -27.01 -2.38
N GLN A 17 -23.80 -27.02 -1.09
CA GLN A 17 -23.39 -25.98 -0.15
C GLN A 17 -21.87 -25.80 -0.23
N ALA A 18 -21.42 -24.59 -0.51
CA ALA A 18 -20.00 -24.29 -0.57
C ALA A 18 -19.36 -24.67 0.78
N PRO A 19 -18.21 -25.37 0.80
CA PRO A 19 -17.55 -25.71 2.05
C PRO A 19 -17.30 -24.44 2.87
N GLY A 20 -17.52 -24.54 4.19
CA GLY A 20 -17.30 -23.42 5.11
C GLY A 20 -15.89 -22.85 4.99
N TYR A 21 -15.71 -21.57 5.32
CA TYR A 21 -14.46 -20.83 5.07
C TYR A 21 -13.19 -21.58 5.51
N PHE A 22 -13.17 -22.13 6.73
CA PHE A 22 -12.04 -22.89 7.26
C PHE A 22 -11.83 -24.26 6.59
N LYS A 23 -12.86 -24.87 6.01
CA LYS A 23 -12.74 -26.14 5.27
C LYS A 23 -12.09 -25.95 3.90
N ARG A 24 -11.93 -24.71 3.43
CA ARG A 24 -11.21 -24.37 2.20
C ARG A 24 -9.71 -24.15 2.43
N LEU A 25 -9.26 -24.15 3.68
CA LEU A 25 -7.86 -23.95 4.02
C LEU A 25 -7.09 -25.27 3.91
N ASP A 26 -5.92 -25.22 3.30
CA ASP A 26 -5.02 -26.37 3.18
C ASP A 26 -4.06 -26.48 4.38
N ALA A 27 -3.23 -27.53 4.41
CA ALA A 27 -2.25 -27.71 5.49
C ALA A 27 -1.20 -26.58 5.53
N PHE A 28 -0.85 -26.01 4.38
CA PHE A 28 0.14 -24.94 4.28
C PHE A 28 -0.40 -23.63 4.88
N ASP A 29 -1.71 -23.37 4.74
CA ASP A 29 -2.42 -22.26 5.38
C ASP A 29 -2.22 -22.27 6.90
N TRP A 30 -2.35 -23.44 7.50
CA TRP A 30 -2.20 -23.62 8.95
C TRP A 30 -0.74 -23.61 9.39
N VAL A 31 0.18 -24.21 8.61
CA VAL A 31 1.62 -24.13 8.89
C VAL A 31 2.09 -22.68 8.86
N PHE A 32 1.67 -21.90 7.87
CA PHE A 32 1.99 -20.47 7.79
C PHE A 32 1.51 -19.70 9.02
N ALA A 33 0.26 -19.92 9.45
CA ALA A 33 -0.30 -19.30 10.64
C ALA A 33 0.43 -19.73 11.92
N ALA A 34 0.79 -21.01 12.05
CA ALA A 34 1.54 -21.54 13.18
C ALA A 34 2.95 -20.93 13.28
N VAL A 35 3.63 -20.75 12.15
CA VAL A 35 4.95 -20.08 12.09
C VAL A 35 4.84 -18.62 12.54
N LEU A 36 3.83 -17.87 12.07
CA LEU A 36 3.60 -16.50 12.51
C LEU A 36 3.30 -16.40 14.01
N LEU A 37 2.44 -17.29 14.52
CA LEU A 37 2.12 -17.34 15.95
C LEU A 37 3.35 -17.71 16.78
N GLY A 38 4.13 -18.70 16.35
CA GLY A 38 5.38 -19.10 17.00
C GLY A 38 6.40 -17.95 17.03
N ALA A 39 6.56 -17.22 15.94
CA ALA A 39 7.43 -16.05 15.87
C ALA A 39 6.97 -14.92 16.81
N ALA A 40 5.67 -14.64 16.86
CA ALA A 40 5.10 -13.63 17.76
C ALA A 40 5.27 -14.01 19.23
N LEU A 41 5.01 -15.28 19.59
CA LEU A 41 5.21 -15.80 20.95
C LEU A 41 6.68 -15.80 21.35
N PHE A 42 7.58 -16.17 20.43
CA PHE A 42 9.03 -16.08 20.64
C PHE A 42 9.45 -14.64 20.92
N ALA A 43 9.03 -13.69 20.08
CA ALA A 43 9.33 -12.27 20.27
C ALA A 43 8.77 -11.73 21.59
N LEU A 44 7.55 -12.11 21.96
CA LEU A 44 6.93 -11.70 23.22
C LEU A 44 7.67 -12.28 24.44
N ASN A 45 8.07 -13.56 24.39
CA ASN A 45 8.84 -14.20 25.44
C ASN A 45 10.23 -13.54 25.60
N ARG A 46 10.94 -13.36 24.48
CA ARG A 46 12.33 -12.90 24.49
C ARG A 46 12.47 -11.41 24.76
N TYR A 47 11.57 -10.60 24.20
CA TYR A 47 11.68 -9.15 24.16
C TYR A 47 10.50 -8.41 24.82
N GLY A 48 9.47 -9.12 25.29
CA GLY A 48 8.29 -8.48 25.89
C GLY A 48 8.57 -7.64 27.14
N ALA A 49 9.69 -7.86 27.83
CA ALA A 49 10.12 -6.99 28.93
C ALA A 49 10.52 -5.58 28.46
N TYR A 50 10.92 -5.42 27.20
CA TYR A 50 11.30 -4.14 26.60
C TYR A 50 10.14 -3.46 25.85
N MET A 51 8.97 -4.09 25.81
CA MET A 51 7.80 -3.60 25.08
C MET A 51 6.78 -2.97 26.03
N ASP A 52 6.21 -1.85 25.60
CA ASP A 52 5.02 -1.29 26.25
C ASP A 52 3.76 -2.14 25.96
N ILE A 53 2.62 -1.75 26.54
CA ILE A 53 1.36 -2.47 26.34
C ILE A 53 0.86 -2.39 24.89
N TYR A 54 1.07 -1.25 24.22
CA TYR A 54 0.63 -1.04 22.84
C TYR A 54 1.41 -1.95 21.88
N GLU A 55 2.73 -2.04 22.05
CA GLU A 55 3.62 -2.89 21.26
C GLU A 55 3.29 -4.37 21.44
N LYS A 56 2.98 -4.80 22.67
CA LYS A 56 2.51 -6.17 22.94
C LYS A 56 1.19 -6.46 22.23
N VAL A 57 0.22 -5.56 22.32
CA VAL A 57 -1.08 -5.70 21.66
C VAL A 57 -0.90 -5.75 20.13
N ILE A 58 -0.09 -4.85 19.57
CA ILE A 58 0.22 -4.84 18.12
C ILE A 58 0.85 -6.16 17.71
N LEU A 59 1.86 -6.66 18.44
CA LEU A 59 2.53 -7.92 18.14
C LEU A 59 1.55 -9.11 18.16
N VAL A 60 0.70 -9.19 19.20
CA VAL A 60 -0.30 -10.25 19.35
C VAL A 60 -1.35 -10.20 18.23
N LEU A 61 -1.78 -9.01 17.80
CA LEU A 61 -2.75 -8.84 16.71
C LEU A 61 -2.13 -9.04 15.33
N THR A 62 -0.82 -8.83 15.18
CA THR A 62 -0.10 -8.98 13.91
C THR A 62 -0.17 -10.42 13.40
N ALA A 63 0.10 -11.42 14.25
CA ALA A 63 0.08 -12.82 13.85
C ALA A 63 -1.27 -13.29 13.23
N PRO A 64 -2.44 -13.13 13.89
CA PRO A 64 -3.72 -13.51 13.30
C PRO A 64 -4.10 -12.65 12.10
N THR A 65 -3.72 -11.36 12.08
CA THR A 65 -4.00 -10.46 10.95
C THR A 65 -3.27 -10.91 9.69
N PHE A 66 -1.96 -11.17 9.78
CA PHE A 66 -1.18 -11.63 8.64
C PHE A 66 -1.46 -13.09 8.28
N ALA A 67 -1.87 -13.94 9.23
CA ALA A 67 -2.40 -15.27 8.93
C ALA A 67 -3.66 -15.17 8.08
N ALA A 68 -4.65 -14.37 8.49
CA ALA A 68 -5.87 -14.13 7.73
C ALA A 68 -5.60 -13.52 6.36
N LEU A 69 -4.67 -12.56 6.27
CA LEU A 69 -4.23 -11.98 5.02
C LEU A 69 -3.56 -13.02 4.12
N GLY A 70 -2.70 -13.88 4.67
CA GLY A 70 -2.07 -14.97 3.94
C GLY A 70 -3.06 -16.02 3.47
N TRP A 71 -4.14 -16.28 4.22
CA TRP A 71 -5.24 -17.15 3.80
C TRP A 71 -6.02 -16.59 2.62
N HIS A 72 -6.31 -15.28 2.65
CA HIS A 72 -7.07 -14.57 1.62
C HIS A 72 -6.24 -14.24 0.36
N TRP A 73 -4.98 -13.86 0.55
CA TRP A 73 -4.07 -13.45 -0.52
C TRP A 73 -2.75 -14.23 -0.43
N LYS A 74 -2.71 -15.34 -1.17
CA LYS A 74 -1.64 -16.34 -1.14
C LYS A 74 -0.21 -15.79 -1.35
N PRO A 75 0.06 -14.77 -2.19
CA PRO A 75 1.40 -14.19 -2.35
C PRO A 75 2.05 -13.66 -1.06
N VAL A 76 1.27 -13.23 -0.08
CA VAL A 76 1.80 -12.74 1.20
C VAL A 76 2.66 -13.80 1.91
N ARG A 77 2.38 -15.08 1.68
CA ARG A 77 3.08 -16.21 2.29
C ARG A 77 4.52 -16.37 1.87
N TRP A 78 4.86 -15.96 0.65
CA TRP A 78 6.25 -15.97 0.19
C TRP A 78 6.86 -14.58 0.37
N LEU A 79 6.09 -13.50 0.21
CA LEU A 79 6.58 -12.13 0.39
C LEU A 79 7.17 -11.94 1.80
N MET A 80 6.40 -12.28 2.84
CA MET A 80 6.81 -12.06 4.23
C MET A 80 8.13 -12.77 4.59
N PRO A 81 8.28 -14.10 4.38
CA PRO A 81 9.54 -14.76 4.71
C PRO A 81 10.69 -14.28 3.83
N VAL A 82 10.47 -13.94 2.55
CA VAL A 82 11.54 -13.39 1.70
C VAL A 82 12.02 -12.05 2.23
N VAL A 83 11.11 -11.12 2.54
CA VAL A 83 11.47 -9.83 3.14
C VAL A 83 12.18 -10.02 4.47
N ALA A 84 11.69 -10.91 5.34
CA ALA A 84 12.31 -11.20 6.63
C ALA A 84 13.74 -11.75 6.45
N LEU A 85 13.93 -12.73 5.56
CA LEU A 85 15.24 -13.33 5.29
C LEU A 85 16.22 -12.31 4.73
N LEU A 86 15.82 -11.49 3.75
CA LEU A 86 16.67 -10.44 3.19
C LEU A 86 17.01 -9.37 4.24
N SER A 87 16.05 -8.98 5.06
CA SER A 87 16.25 -7.99 6.12
C SER A 87 17.20 -8.51 7.19
N PHE A 88 17.01 -9.73 7.70
CA PHE A 88 17.92 -10.31 8.69
C PHE A 88 19.31 -10.58 8.11
N TRP A 89 19.40 -10.99 6.84
CA TRP A 89 20.69 -11.14 6.18
C TRP A 89 21.41 -9.79 6.07
N ALA A 90 20.72 -8.73 5.66
CA ALA A 90 21.26 -7.37 5.65
C ALA A 90 21.72 -6.93 7.05
N ILE A 91 20.87 -7.05 8.07
CA ILE A 91 21.17 -6.69 9.46
C ILE A 91 22.40 -7.43 9.98
N SER A 92 22.52 -8.74 9.70
CA SER A 92 23.67 -9.55 10.12
C SER A 92 25.00 -9.07 9.53
N MET A 93 24.97 -8.38 8.38
CA MET A 93 26.16 -7.83 7.75
C MET A 93 26.59 -6.50 8.35
N TYR A 94 25.77 -5.79 9.12
CA TYR A 94 26.17 -4.50 9.69
C TYR A 94 27.23 -4.64 10.77
N ASP A 95 27.23 -5.73 11.55
CA ASP A 95 28.20 -5.99 12.63
C ASP A 95 28.41 -4.77 13.55
N HIS A 96 27.31 -4.12 13.92
CA HIS A 96 27.27 -2.89 14.72
C HIS A 96 28.06 -1.69 14.14
N ASN A 97 28.42 -1.74 12.85
CA ASN A 97 29.14 -0.67 12.16
C ASN A 97 28.30 -0.10 11.00
N LEU A 98 27.77 1.11 11.17
CA LEU A 98 26.95 1.75 10.14
C LEU A 98 27.73 2.00 8.83
N ALA A 99 29.06 2.22 8.91
CA ALA A 99 29.90 2.37 7.73
C ALA A 99 30.06 1.08 6.91
N ALA A 100 29.61 -0.07 7.42
CA ALA A 100 29.50 -1.31 6.67
C ALA A 100 28.62 -1.16 5.42
N ALA A 101 27.62 -0.26 5.47
CA ALA A 101 26.77 0.10 4.32
C ALA A 101 27.60 0.55 3.10
N ASN A 102 28.74 1.21 3.33
CA ASN A 102 29.57 1.79 2.27
C ASN A 102 30.72 0.88 1.79
N SER A 103 30.94 -0.26 2.47
CA SER A 103 32.11 -1.13 2.27
C SER A 103 31.76 -2.57 1.94
N LYS A 104 30.74 -3.17 2.58
CA LYS A 104 30.35 -4.55 2.29
C LYS A 104 29.53 -4.62 1.00
N PHE A 105 29.94 -5.48 0.08
CA PHE A 105 29.39 -5.56 -1.27
C PHE A 105 27.85 -5.61 -1.31
N PHE A 106 27.24 -6.58 -0.62
CA PHE A 106 25.78 -6.74 -0.67
C PHE A 106 25.03 -5.59 0.00
N LEU A 107 25.56 -5.01 1.07
CA LEU A 107 24.95 -3.82 1.68
C LEU A 107 25.04 -2.63 0.73
N LYS A 108 26.24 -2.34 0.24
CA LYS A 108 26.53 -1.20 -0.63
C LYS A 108 25.72 -1.23 -1.92
N TYR A 109 25.57 -2.40 -2.53
CA TYR A 109 24.98 -2.49 -3.86
C TYR A 109 23.55 -3.04 -3.89
N MET A 110 22.99 -3.51 -2.77
CA MET A 110 21.67 -4.17 -2.83
C MET A 110 20.80 -4.03 -1.58
N LEU A 111 21.37 -4.16 -0.38
CA LEU A 111 20.61 -4.46 0.83
C LEU A 111 20.70 -3.44 1.97
N SER A 112 21.60 -2.45 1.90
CA SER A 112 21.45 -1.26 2.75
C SER A 112 20.13 -0.57 2.43
N SER A 113 19.58 0.21 3.36
CA SER A 113 18.28 0.85 3.16
C SER A 113 18.24 1.65 1.85
N GLN A 114 19.24 2.52 1.65
CA GLN A 114 19.36 3.37 0.48
C GLN A 114 19.46 2.55 -0.81
N SER A 115 20.34 1.55 -0.86
CA SER A 115 20.53 0.75 -2.07
C SER A 115 19.31 -0.09 -2.41
N ALA A 116 18.65 -0.67 -1.42
CA ALA A 116 17.40 -1.41 -1.62
C ALA A 116 16.28 -0.49 -2.15
N ILE A 117 16.16 0.73 -1.62
CA ILE A 117 15.20 1.73 -2.09
C ILE A 117 15.53 2.20 -3.53
N LEU A 118 16.81 2.36 -3.89
CA LEU A 118 17.20 2.70 -5.26
C LEU A 118 16.86 1.59 -6.26
N TRP A 119 17.06 0.33 -5.88
CA TRP A 119 16.62 -0.80 -6.71
C TRP A 119 15.09 -0.87 -6.82
N MET A 120 14.36 -0.68 -5.72
CA MET A 120 12.90 -0.57 -5.74
C MET A 120 12.44 0.49 -6.76
N SER A 121 13.01 1.70 -6.68
CA SER A 121 12.73 2.80 -7.60
C SER A 121 12.98 2.40 -9.06
N THR A 122 14.15 1.81 -9.34
CA THR A 122 14.53 1.35 -10.68
C THR A 122 13.57 0.29 -11.22
N LEU A 123 13.23 -0.69 -10.39
CA LEU A 123 12.32 -1.78 -10.75
C LEU A 123 10.90 -1.30 -11.00
N PHE A 124 10.41 -0.28 -10.27
CA PHE A 124 9.12 0.32 -10.57
C PHE A 124 9.09 1.06 -11.90
N VAL A 125 10.16 1.79 -12.24
CA VAL A 125 10.27 2.45 -13.53
C VAL A 125 10.28 1.42 -14.66
N PHE A 126 11.08 0.36 -14.55
CA PHE A 126 11.08 -0.72 -15.55
C PHE A 126 9.74 -1.46 -15.60
N SER A 127 9.14 -1.75 -14.44
CA SER A 127 7.80 -2.34 -14.36
C SER A 127 6.78 -1.52 -15.16
N THR A 128 6.79 -0.20 -14.98
CA THR A 128 5.94 0.74 -15.73
C THR A 128 6.13 0.57 -17.23
N VAL A 129 7.38 0.60 -17.71
CA VAL A 129 7.70 0.42 -19.14
C VAL A 129 7.19 -0.92 -19.65
N PHE A 130 7.45 -2.01 -18.93
CA PHE A 130 7.04 -3.35 -19.37
C PHE A 130 5.52 -3.54 -19.39
N TYR A 131 4.78 -2.94 -18.46
CA TYR A 131 3.32 -2.92 -18.53
C TYR A 131 2.80 -2.17 -19.75
N TRP A 132 3.36 -0.99 -20.07
CA TRP A 132 3.00 -0.25 -21.27
C TRP A 132 3.35 -0.99 -22.55
N VAL A 133 4.55 -1.59 -22.62
CA VAL A 133 4.96 -2.46 -23.74
C VAL A 133 4.01 -3.65 -23.86
N GLY A 134 3.67 -4.31 -22.75
CA GLY A 134 2.72 -5.42 -22.71
C GLY A 134 1.33 -5.04 -23.24
N LEU A 135 0.82 -3.87 -22.84
CA LEU A 135 -0.44 -3.31 -23.32
C LEU A 135 -0.38 -2.97 -24.82
N ALA A 136 0.65 -2.25 -25.27
CA ALA A 136 0.78 -1.79 -26.65
C ALA A 136 0.97 -2.95 -27.63
N SER A 137 1.87 -3.89 -27.28
CA SER A 137 2.19 -5.07 -28.11
C SER A 137 1.22 -6.24 -27.95
N ARG A 138 0.23 -6.14 -27.05
CA ARG A 138 -0.66 -7.24 -26.65
C ARG A 138 0.11 -8.49 -26.19
N SER A 139 1.30 -8.28 -25.62
CA SER A 139 2.19 -9.36 -25.20
C SER A 139 1.93 -9.72 -23.74
N ASN A 140 1.45 -10.95 -23.53
CA ASN A 140 1.36 -11.54 -22.19
C ASN A 140 2.73 -11.60 -21.50
N PHE A 141 3.80 -11.76 -22.28
CA PHE A 141 5.16 -11.73 -21.74
C PHE A 141 5.51 -10.35 -21.17
N GLY A 142 5.24 -9.26 -21.92
CA GLY A 142 5.51 -7.89 -21.45
C GLY A 142 4.80 -7.58 -20.14
N SER A 143 3.50 -7.84 -20.07
CA SER A 143 2.70 -7.63 -18.85
C SER A 143 3.12 -8.55 -17.69
N SER A 144 3.54 -9.79 -17.98
CA SER A 144 4.06 -10.69 -16.95
C SER A 144 5.41 -10.25 -16.40
N VAL A 145 6.31 -9.73 -17.25
CA VAL A 145 7.59 -9.16 -16.82
C VAL A 145 7.34 -7.92 -15.96
N GLY A 146 6.42 -7.03 -16.37
CA GLY A 146 5.99 -5.89 -15.56
C GLY A 146 5.56 -6.30 -14.16
N SER A 147 4.69 -7.31 -14.05
CA SER A 147 4.23 -7.86 -12.77
C SER A 147 5.35 -8.44 -11.91
N LYS A 148 6.26 -9.20 -12.50
CA LYS A 148 7.43 -9.74 -11.77
C LYS A 148 8.36 -8.65 -11.27
N LEU A 149 8.60 -7.61 -12.08
CA LEU A 149 9.41 -6.45 -11.69
C LEU A 149 8.72 -5.65 -10.57
N CYS A 150 7.40 -5.50 -10.63
CA CYS A 150 6.60 -4.87 -9.58
C CYS A 150 6.73 -5.63 -8.25
N TRP A 151 6.60 -6.96 -8.27
CA TRP A 151 6.83 -7.81 -7.09
C TRP A 151 8.26 -7.70 -6.56
N ALA A 152 9.27 -7.67 -7.43
CA ALA A 152 10.66 -7.49 -7.03
C ALA A 152 10.89 -6.12 -6.38
N ALA A 153 10.28 -5.05 -6.93
CA ALA A 153 10.31 -3.72 -6.33
C ALA A 153 9.69 -3.72 -4.94
N VAL A 154 8.52 -4.36 -4.77
CA VAL A 154 7.86 -4.51 -3.46
C VAL A 154 8.74 -5.23 -2.45
N VAL A 155 9.39 -6.33 -2.84
CA VAL A 155 10.32 -7.06 -1.96
C VAL A 155 11.47 -6.16 -1.49
N LEU A 156 12.12 -5.45 -2.41
CA LEU A 156 13.25 -4.58 -2.08
C LEU A 156 12.82 -3.32 -1.31
N GLY A 157 11.65 -2.75 -1.60
CA GLY A 157 11.13 -1.61 -0.88
C GLY A 157 10.83 -1.95 0.58
N TRP A 158 10.14 -3.07 0.84
CA TRP A 158 9.91 -3.52 2.22
C TRP A 158 11.20 -3.91 2.92
N THR A 159 12.12 -4.59 2.23
CA THR A 159 13.45 -4.90 2.79
C THR A 159 14.19 -3.62 3.16
N GLY A 160 14.22 -2.63 2.27
CA GLY A 160 14.86 -1.33 2.50
C GLY A 160 14.26 -0.60 3.69
N MET A 161 12.93 -0.62 3.86
CA MET A 161 12.28 -0.06 5.05
C MET A 161 12.65 -0.82 6.34
N MET A 162 12.65 -2.16 6.33
CA MET A 162 13.05 -2.94 7.51
C MET A 162 14.51 -2.70 7.91
N VAL A 163 15.41 -2.62 6.93
CA VAL A 163 16.83 -2.32 7.16
C VAL A 163 16.99 -0.88 7.64
N ARG A 164 16.24 0.08 7.09
CA ARG A 164 16.24 1.48 7.56
C ARG A 164 15.81 1.59 9.01
N TRP A 165 14.80 0.81 9.41
CA TRP A 165 14.36 0.76 10.80
C TRP A 165 15.53 0.33 11.71
N TYR A 166 16.28 -0.69 11.33
CA TYR A 166 17.46 -1.12 12.08
C TYR A 166 18.59 -0.07 12.08
N GLU A 167 18.91 0.50 10.91
CA GLU A 167 19.93 1.56 10.79
C GLU A 167 19.62 2.76 11.69
N SER A 168 18.35 3.12 11.86
CA SER A 168 17.95 4.22 12.75
C SER A 168 18.36 3.96 14.22
N TYR A 169 18.24 2.73 14.70
CA TYR A 169 18.68 2.35 16.05
C TYR A 169 20.20 2.26 16.19
N MET A 170 20.92 2.02 15.09
CA MET A 170 22.38 2.04 15.10
C MET A 170 22.95 3.46 15.24
N ILE A 171 22.21 4.48 14.79
CA ILE A 171 22.60 5.88 14.95
C ILE A 171 22.46 6.30 16.41
N GLY A 172 21.33 5.97 17.03
CA GLY A 172 21.06 6.27 18.43
C GLY A 172 19.72 5.70 18.88
N ALA A 173 19.59 5.37 20.16
CA ALA A 173 18.33 4.87 20.70
C ALA A 173 17.21 5.93 20.69
N ASP A 174 17.58 7.21 20.77
CA ASP A 174 16.73 8.39 20.64
C ASP A 174 16.36 8.71 19.18
N VAL A 175 17.14 8.19 18.23
CA VAL A 175 16.89 8.31 16.78
C VAL A 175 16.08 7.13 16.26
N GLY A 176 16.13 5.96 16.89
CA GLY A 176 15.48 4.75 16.40
C GLY A 176 13.96 4.85 16.25
N HIS A 177 13.44 4.68 15.03
CA HIS A 177 12.01 4.73 14.75
C HIS A 177 11.59 3.94 13.50
N ILE A 178 10.30 3.61 13.40
CA ILE A 178 9.70 3.01 12.20
C ILE A 178 9.77 4.04 11.04
N PRO A 179 10.20 3.65 9.82
CA PRO A 179 10.48 4.59 8.72
C PRO A 179 9.18 5.10 8.06
N VAL A 180 8.47 5.99 8.75
CA VAL A 180 7.27 6.69 8.29
C VAL A 180 7.25 8.15 8.77
N SER A 181 8.41 8.73 9.06
CA SER A 181 8.54 10.00 9.79
C SER A 181 8.58 11.25 8.89
N ASN A 182 9.09 11.11 7.66
CA ASN A 182 9.35 12.24 6.76
C ASN A 182 8.83 11.96 5.34
N LEU A 183 8.86 12.99 4.48
CA LEU A 183 8.36 12.90 3.11
C LEU A 183 9.05 11.80 2.28
N TYR A 184 10.36 11.58 2.46
CA TYR A 184 11.06 10.51 1.75
C TYR A 184 10.49 9.13 2.11
N GLU A 185 10.39 8.84 3.40
CA GLU A 185 9.89 7.56 3.91
C GLU A 185 8.44 7.28 3.53
N VAL A 186 7.59 8.30 3.61
CA VAL A 186 6.17 8.11 3.30
C VAL A 186 5.88 8.00 1.80
N PHE A 187 6.73 8.53 0.92
CA PHE A 187 6.63 8.29 -0.53
C PHE A 187 7.02 6.86 -0.92
N ILE A 188 7.97 6.25 -0.18
CA ILE A 188 8.26 4.81 -0.29
C ILE A 188 7.04 4.02 0.14
N LEU A 189 6.47 4.34 1.31
CA LEU A 189 5.27 3.68 1.82
C LEU A 189 4.07 3.81 0.86
N PHE A 190 3.83 5.00 0.31
CA PHE A 190 2.81 5.24 -0.72
C PHE A 190 3.01 4.32 -1.93
N SER A 191 4.23 4.22 -2.43
CA SER A 191 4.58 3.38 -3.58
C SER A 191 4.35 1.89 -3.27
N MET A 192 4.77 1.43 -2.09
CA MET A 192 4.58 0.05 -1.62
C MET A 192 3.10 -0.31 -1.48
N ILE A 193 2.33 0.51 -0.80
CA ILE A 193 0.91 0.24 -0.54
C ILE A 193 0.12 0.26 -1.85
N THR A 194 0.34 1.26 -2.70
CA THR A 194 -0.34 1.35 -4.01
C THR A 194 0.00 0.14 -4.88
N ALA A 195 1.27 -0.27 -4.93
CA ALA A 195 1.70 -1.46 -5.66
C ALA A 195 1.08 -2.75 -5.11
N MET A 196 1.01 -2.90 -3.79
CA MET A 196 0.43 -4.09 -3.16
C MET A 196 -1.07 -4.22 -3.44
N PHE A 197 -1.83 -3.13 -3.33
CA PHE A 197 -3.26 -3.13 -3.72
C PHE A 197 -3.43 -3.38 -5.22
N TYR A 198 -2.56 -2.81 -6.05
CA TYR A 198 -2.56 -3.09 -7.48
C TYR A 198 -2.33 -4.58 -7.78
N LEU A 199 -1.29 -5.18 -7.22
CA LEU A 199 -0.97 -6.60 -7.42
C LEU A 199 -2.07 -7.53 -6.89
N TYR A 200 -2.72 -7.15 -5.79
CA TYR A 200 -3.91 -7.84 -5.29
C TYR A 200 -5.04 -7.84 -6.34
N TYR A 201 -5.40 -6.67 -6.88
CA TYR A 201 -6.47 -6.56 -7.87
C TYR A 201 -6.08 -7.15 -9.23
N GLU A 202 -4.83 -7.01 -9.65
CA GLU A 202 -4.29 -7.64 -10.85
C GLU A 202 -4.53 -9.15 -10.79
N GLN A 203 -4.20 -9.79 -9.67
CA GLN A 203 -4.37 -11.22 -9.50
C GLN A 203 -5.85 -11.60 -9.38
N HIS A 204 -6.63 -10.85 -8.60
CA HIS A 204 -8.02 -11.18 -8.32
C HIS A 204 -8.91 -11.09 -9.58
N TYR A 205 -8.66 -10.10 -10.43
CA TYR A 205 -9.44 -9.87 -11.65
C TYR A 205 -8.73 -10.31 -12.94
N ALA A 206 -7.49 -10.82 -12.86
CA ALA A 206 -6.65 -11.14 -14.01
C ALA A 206 -6.40 -9.95 -14.96
N THR A 207 -6.24 -8.74 -14.40
CA THR A 207 -6.21 -7.46 -15.14
C THR A 207 -4.81 -6.84 -15.22
N ARG A 208 -3.82 -7.62 -15.69
CA ARG A 208 -2.42 -7.13 -15.82
C ARG A 208 -2.29 -5.87 -16.67
N GLN A 209 -3.21 -5.66 -17.60
CA GLN A 209 -3.24 -4.48 -18.47
C GLN A 209 -3.41 -3.17 -17.70
N LEU A 210 -4.02 -3.21 -16.51
CA LEU A 210 -4.18 -2.04 -15.64
C LEU A 210 -2.87 -1.54 -15.06
N GLY A 211 -1.80 -2.33 -15.11
CA GLY A 211 -0.48 -1.90 -14.63
C GLY A 211 0.06 -0.73 -15.42
N ALA A 212 -0.28 -0.64 -16.72
CA ALA A 212 0.09 0.51 -17.54
C ALA A 212 -0.54 1.81 -17.03
N PHE A 213 -1.68 1.73 -16.33
CA PHE A 213 -2.37 2.91 -15.79
C PHE A 213 -1.98 3.17 -14.35
N VAL A 214 -1.84 2.14 -13.51
CA VAL A 214 -1.54 2.33 -12.09
C VAL A 214 -0.07 2.65 -11.86
N LEU A 215 0.87 1.98 -12.54
CA LEU A 215 2.29 2.20 -12.28
C LEU A 215 2.81 3.62 -12.58
N PRO A 216 2.27 4.39 -13.55
CA PRO A 216 2.63 5.79 -13.72
C PRO A 216 2.52 6.68 -12.47
N VAL A 217 1.50 6.48 -11.62
CA VAL A 217 1.39 7.28 -10.38
C VAL A 217 2.48 6.89 -9.38
N ILE A 218 2.87 5.62 -9.35
CA ILE A 218 3.99 5.12 -8.55
C ILE A 218 5.32 5.63 -9.12
N ALA A 219 5.49 5.63 -10.45
CA ALA A 219 6.67 6.16 -11.11
C ALA A 219 6.83 7.67 -10.84
N ALA A 220 5.73 8.44 -10.86
CA ALA A 220 5.75 9.85 -10.49
C ALA A 220 6.17 10.05 -9.02
N ALA A 221 5.65 9.22 -8.10
CA ALA A 221 6.07 9.22 -6.71
C ALA A 221 7.56 8.87 -6.54
N VAL A 222 8.07 7.90 -7.31
CA VAL A 222 9.50 7.55 -7.35
C VAL A 222 10.36 8.69 -7.90
N VAL A 223 9.92 9.37 -8.96
CA VAL A 223 10.63 10.55 -9.49
C VAL A 223 10.71 11.65 -8.43
N PHE A 224 9.60 11.92 -7.74
CA PHE A 224 9.60 12.86 -6.62
C PHE A 224 10.55 12.42 -5.50
N LEU A 225 10.52 11.14 -5.11
CA LEU A 225 11.40 10.56 -4.10
C LEU A 225 12.89 10.79 -4.44
N LEU A 226 13.29 10.49 -5.68
CA LEU A 226 14.68 10.66 -6.15
C LEU A 226 15.07 12.13 -6.20
N TRP A 227 14.20 13.00 -6.72
CA TRP A 227 14.42 14.44 -6.70
C TRP A 227 14.57 14.97 -5.27
N TYR A 228 13.69 14.58 -4.36
CA TYR A 228 13.70 15.02 -2.97
C TYR A 228 14.96 14.54 -2.24
N THR A 229 15.43 13.33 -2.55
CA THR A 229 16.70 12.80 -2.04
C THR A 229 17.88 13.67 -2.44
N VAL A 230 18.00 14.01 -3.73
CA VAL A 230 19.16 14.76 -4.26
C VAL A 230 19.10 16.25 -3.90
N SER A 231 17.91 16.83 -3.86
CA SER A 231 17.75 18.27 -3.63
C SER A 231 17.74 18.65 -2.15
N ARG A 232 17.38 17.74 -1.25
CA ARG A 232 17.16 18.01 0.19
C ARG A 232 17.93 17.09 1.14
N ASP A 233 18.85 16.27 0.63
CA ASP A 233 19.57 15.26 1.41
C ASP A 233 18.64 14.37 2.26
N ALA A 234 17.43 14.11 1.74
CA ALA A 234 16.32 13.55 2.50
C ALA A 234 16.46 12.05 2.82
N ALA A 235 17.50 11.39 2.31
CA ALA A 235 17.79 10.00 2.63
C ALA A 235 18.38 9.84 4.04
N ASP A 236 18.96 10.90 4.61
CA ASP A 236 19.55 10.84 5.94
C ASP A 236 18.48 10.58 7.01
N ILE A 237 18.82 9.71 7.97
CA ILE A 237 17.94 9.42 9.11
C ILE A 237 18.17 10.51 10.15
N GLN A 238 17.11 11.27 10.43
CA GLN A 238 17.13 12.35 11.41
C GLN A 238 16.32 11.97 12.66
N PRO A 239 16.63 12.55 13.83
CA PRO A 239 15.81 12.38 15.03
C PRO A 239 14.36 12.85 14.79
N LEU A 240 13.39 12.16 15.40
CA LEU A 240 11.99 12.58 15.30
C LEU A 240 11.77 13.92 16.01
N VAL A 241 10.95 14.77 15.41
CA VAL A 241 10.42 15.96 16.09
C VAL A 241 9.55 15.53 17.30
N PRO A 242 9.50 16.32 18.39
CA PRO A 242 8.80 15.91 19.62
C PRO A 242 7.34 15.47 19.42
N ALA A 243 6.61 16.13 18.52
CA ALA A 243 5.21 15.79 18.23
C ALA A 243 5.02 14.38 17.60
N LEU A 244 6.05 13.85 16.93
CA LEU A 244 6.02 12.54 16.27
C LEU A 244 6.55 11.41 17.17
N GLN A 245 7.10 11.71 18.35
CA GLN A 245 7.54 10.74 19.36
C GLN A 245 6.33 10.11 20.08
N SER A 246 5.41 9.52 19.34
CA SER A 246 4.20 8.88 19.88
C SER A 246 3.87 7.56 19.18
N TRP A 247 3.15 6.68 19.88
CA TRP A 247 2.67 5.42 19.31
C TRP A 247 1.60 5.64 18.24
N TRP A 248 0.89 6.78 18.26
CA TRP A 248 -0.11 7.12 17.24
C TRP A 248 0.50 7.21 15.84
N MET A 249 1.71 7.76 15.71
CA MET A 249 2.42 7.83 14.42
C MET A 249 2.53 6.44 13.77
N LYS A 250 2.83 5.41 14.59
CA LYS A 250 3.04 4.02 14.13
C LYS A 250 1.80 3.43 13.44
N ILE A 251 0.60 3.92 13.75
CA ILE A 251 -0.68 3.39 13.21
C ILE A 251 -1.43 4.38 12.32
N HIS A 252 -1.44 5.66 12.67
CA HIS A 252 -2.14 6.72 11.95
C HIS A 252 -1.53 6.95 10.56
N VAL A 253 -0.19 7.05 10.48
CA VAL A 253 0.48 7.34 9.22
C VAL A 253 0.25 6.20 8.22
N PRO A 254 0.50 4.92 8.54
CA PRO A 254 0.18 3.82 7.62
C PRO A 254 -1.29 3.76 7.21
N ALA A 255 -2.24 4.04 8.12
CA ALA A 255 -3.67 4.06 7.79
C ALA A 255 -4.01 5.14 6.73
N ASN A 256 -3.41 6.33 6.83
CA ASN A 256 -3.57 7.37 5.79
C ASN A 256 -3.08 6.89 4.43
N PHE A 257 -1.92 6.22 4.39
CA PHE A 257 -1.32 5.77 3.12
C PHE A 257 -2.06 4.60 2.48
N ILE A 258 -2.78 3.78 3.27
CA ILE A 258 -3.78 2.85 2.71
C ILE A 258 -4.89 3.63 2.01
N GLY A 259 -5.40 4.69 2.62
CA GLY A 259 -6.35 5.61 1.99
C GLY A 259 -5.81 6.18 0.67
N TYR A 260 -4.70 6.91 0.74
CA TYR A 260 -4.11 7.58 -0.42
C TYR A 260 -3.76 6.62 -1.55
N GLY A 261 -3.16 5.47 -1.24
CA GLY A 261 -2.74 4.49 -2.25
C GLY A 261 -3.91 3.85 -2.97
N THR A 262 -4.97 3.46 -2.26
CA THR A 262 -6.15 2.85 -2.91
C THR A 262 -6.94 3.86 -3.74
N PHE A 263 -6.96 5.14 -3.35
CA PHE A 263 -7.63 6.17 -4.15
C PHE A 263 -6.82 6.58 -5.37
N ALA A 264 -5.48 6.65 -5.26
CA ALA A 264 -4.62 6.79 -6.42
C ALA A 264 -4.84 5.65 -7.42
N LEU A 265 -4.90 4.40 -6.94
CA LEU A 265 -5.25 3.25 -7.76
C LEU A 265 -6.63 3.41 -8.42
N ALA A 266 -7.65 3.82 -7.66
CA ALA A 266 -9.01 4.02 -8.18
C ALA A 266 -9.05 5.09 -9.28
N ALA A 267 -8.36 6.21 -9.09
CA ALA A 267 -8.26 7.28 -10.06
C ALA A 267 -7.54 6.82 -11.33
N MET A 268 -6.43 6.08 -11.20
CA MET A 268 -5.72 5.52 -12.35
C MET A 268 -6.58 4.50 -13.11
N VAL A 269 -7.36 3.65 -12.43
CA VAL A 269 -8.35 2.79 -13.07
C VAL A 269 -9.47 3.60 -13.73
N GLY A 270 -9.88 4.72 -13.12
CA GLY A 270 -10.80 5.69 -13.70
C GLY A 270 -10.29 6.27 -15.03
N SER A 271 -8.98 6.54 -15.15
CA SER A 271 -8.39 6.96 -16.44
C SER A 271 -8.54 5.87 -17.51
N ALA A 272 -8.27 4.60 -17.17
CA ALA A 272 -8.47 3.47 -18.08
C ALA A 272 -9.94 3.31 -18.46
N TYR A 273 -10.87 3.51 -17.51
CA TYR A 273 -12.31 3.50 -17.75
C TYR A 273 -12.69 4.55 -18.79
N LEU A 274 -12.21 5.79 -18.63
CA LEU A 274 -12.53 6.88 -19.53
C LEU A 274 -12.01 6.58 -20.94
N ILE A 275 -10.76 6.15 -21.08
CA ILE A 275 -10.17 5.79 -22.38
C ILE A 275 -11.00 4.70 -23.07
N LYS A 276 -11.32 3.61 -22.36
CA LYS A 276 -12.16 2.53 -22.89
C LYS A 276 -13.54 3.03 -23.29
N SER A 277 -14.18 3.84 -22.45
CA SER A 277 -15.53 4.33 -22.70
C SER A 277 -15.63 5.25 -23.92
N HIS A 278 -14.53 5.83 -24.38
CA HIS A 278 -14.45 6.64 -25.60
C HIS A 278 -14.07 5.80 -26.85
N GLY A 279 -14.00 4.48 -26.73
CA GLY A 279 -13.68 3.56 -27.84
C GLY A 279 -12.19 3.33 -28.06
N TYR A 280 -11.32 3.84 -27.19
CA TYR A 280 -9.89 3.62 -27.28
C TYR A 280 -9.47 2.40 -26.46
N LEU A 281 -8.54 1.59 -26.99
CA LEU A 281 -8.03 0.37 -26.32
C LEU A 281 -9.14 -0.61 -25.91
N GLU A 282 -10.27 -0.60 -26.61
CA GLU A 282 -11.47 -1.38 -26.27
C GLU A 282 -11.17 -2.88 -26.13
N ASP A 283 -10.37 -3.40 -27.06
CA ASP A 283 -9.92 -4.77 -27.18
C ASP A 283 -8.75 -5.15 -26.24
N ARG A 284 -8.13 -4.16 -25.60
CA ARG A 284 -6.95 -4.34 -24.74
C ARG A 284 -7.26 -4.21 -23.26
N LEU A 285 -8.30 -3.45 -22.91
CA LEU A 285 -8.66 -3.19 -21.52
C LEU A 285 -9.72 -4.18 -20.99
N PRO A 286 -9.76 -4.44 -19.68
CA PRO A 286 -10.87 -5.18 -19.05
C PRO A 286 -12.24 -4.56 -19.35
N SER A 287 -13.32 -5.28 -19.09
CA SER A 287 -14.67 -4.75 -19.29
C SER A 287 -14.93 -3.52 -18.40
N LEU A 288 -15.83 -2.63 -18.82
CA LEU A 288 -16.14 -1.42 -18.05
C LEU A 288 -16.66 -1.75 -16.65
N GLU A 289 -17.36 -2.87 -16.50
CA GLU A 289 -17.87 -3.39 -15.22
C GLU A 289 -16.73 -3.77 -14.28
N VAL A 290 -15.66 -4.40 -14.79
CA VAL A 290 -14.48 -4.73 -13.98
C VAL A 290 -13.76 -3.48 -13.54
N LEU A 291 -13.58 -2.50 -14.42
CA LEU A 291 -12.95 -1.22 -14.08
C LEU A 291 -13.74 -0.47 -13.01
N ASP A 292 -15.06 -0.43 -13.16
CA ASP A 292 -15.97 0.21 -12.20
C ASP A 292 -15.99 -0.51 -10.85
N ASP A 293 -15.95 -1.84 -10.82
CA ASP A 293 -15.89 -2.64 -9.59
C ASP A 293 -14.55 -2.46 -8.85
N VAL A 294 -13.43 -2.46 -9.58
CA VAL A 294 -12.10 -2.18 -8.99
C VAL A 294 -12.08 -0.76 -8.40
N MET A 295 -12.58 0.24 -9.12
CA MET A 295 -12.67 1.61 -8.63
C MET A 295 -13.52 1.70 -7.35
N TYR A 296 -14.73 1.12 -7.36
CA TYR A 296 -15.62 1.10 -6.21
C TYR A 296 -14.98 0.44 -4.99
N LYS A 297 -14.39 -0.76 -5.14
CA LYS A 297 -13.77 -1.49 -4.03
C LYS A 297 -12.56 -0.75 -3.48
N SER A 298 -11.76 -0.14 -4.35
CA SER A 298 -10.58 0.64 -3.94
C SER A 298 -10.95 1.88 -3.15
N ILE A 299 -11.94 2.67 -3.63
CA ILE A 299 -12.45 3.83 -2.89
C ILE A 299 -13.10 3.40 -1.58
N SER A 300 -13.83 2.27 -1.56
CA SER A 300 -14.45 1.75 -0.34
C SER A 300 -13.42 1.40 0.74
N VAL A 301 -12.36 0.67 0.37
CA VAL A 301 -11.25 0.36 1.28
C VAL A 301 -10.54 1.63 1.72
N GLY A 302 -10.28 2.54 0.77
CA GLY A 302 -9.63 3.80 1.07
C GLY A 302 -10.42 4.64 2.07
N PHE A 303 -11.74 4.76 1.90
CA PHE A 303 -12.60 5.49 2.82
C PHE A 303 -12.61 4.89 4.22
N ALA A 304 -12.66 3.56 4.34
CA ALA A 304 -12.64 2.87 5.62
C ALA A 304 -11.34 3.18 6.39
N PHE A 305 -10.18 3.01 5.75
CA PHE A 305 -8.89 3.29 6.39
C PHE A 305 -8.64 4.78 6.61
N PHE A 306 -9.09 5.64 5.69
CA PHE A 306 -8.97 7.08 5.87
C PHE A 306 -9.85 7.59 7.01
N THR A 307 -11.04 7.00 7.22
CA THR A 307 -11.89 7.28 8.38
C THR A 307 -11.19 6.90 9.69
N VAL A 308 -10.61 5.69 9.74
CA VAL A 308 -9.79 5.27 10.89
C VAL A 308 -8.63 6.24 11.10
N ALA A 309 -7.93 6.62 10.04
CA ALA A 309 -6.83 7.57 10.11
C ALA A 309 -7.27 8.93 10.65
N THR A 310 -8.38 9.51 10.17
CA THR A 310 -8.92 10.78 10.67
C THR A 310 -9.23 10.70 12.17
N ILE A 311 -9.85 9.62 12.65
CA ILE A 311 -10.13 9.41 14.07
C ILE A 311 -8.82 9.33 14.87
N LEU A 312 -7.87 8.50 14.43
CA LEU A 312 -6.56 8.37 15.09
C LEU A 312 -5.79 9.70 15.11
N GLY A 313 -5.91 10.51 14.06
CA GLY A 313 -5.30 11.83 13.97
C GLY A 313 -5.89 12.80 15.00
N ALA A 314 -7.21 12.80 15.16
CA ALA A 314 -7.89 13.61 16.18
C ALA A 314 -7.50 13.19 17.62
N LEU A 315 -7.35 11.89 17.88
CA LEU A 315 -6.89 11.39 19.18
C LEU A 315 -5.44 11.83 19.48
N TRP A 316 -4.55 11.71 18.49
CA TRP A 316 -3.17 12.19 18.62
C TRP A 316 -3.10 13.71 18.82
N ALA A 317 -3.91 14.48 18.08
CA ALA A 317 -4.04 15.93 18.23
C ALA A 317 -4.39 16.32 19.68
N ALA A 318 -5.33 15.62 20.29
CA ALA A 318 -5.71 15.86 21.69
C ALA A 318 -4.54 15.65 22.66
N GLU A 319 -3.68 14.66 22.41
CA GLU A 319 -2.48 14.41 23.21
C GLU A 319 -1.36 15.43 22.94
N ALA A 320 -1.17 15.83 21.69
CA ALA A 320 -0.07 16.70 21.27
C ALA A 320 -0.30 18.18 21.62
N TRP A 321 -1.52 18.69 21.49
CA TRP A 321 -1.84 20.11 21.68
C TRP A 321 -3.11 20.38 22.50
N GLY A 322 -3.66 19.36 23.17
CA GLY A 322 -4.74 19.54 24.16
C GLY A 322 -6.15 19.68 23.58
N GLY A 323 -6.33 19.51 22.27
CA GLY A 323 -7.63 19.53 21.59
C GLY A 323 -7.69 18.58 20.40
N TYR A 324 -8.87 17.99 20.15
CA TYR A 324 -9.06 17.00 19.08
C TYR A 324 -8.98 17.57 17.67
N TRP A 325 -9.18 18.88 17.52
CA TRP A 325 -9.21 19.57 16.24
C TRP A 325 -8.94 21.06 16.46
N SER A 326 -8.08 21.62 15.64
CA SER A 326 -7.57 22.98 15.66
C SER A 326 -7.85 23.76 14.36
N TRP A 327 -8.46 23.12 13.35
CA TRP A 327 -8.70 23.69 12.02
C TRP A 327 -7.40 24.13 11.32
N ASP A 328 -6.28 23.48 11.65
CA ASP A 328 -5.05 23.73 10.92
C ASP A 328 -5.19 23.29 9.46
N PRO A 329 -4.31 23.76 8.55
CA PRO A 329 -4.39 23.37 7.15
C PRO A 329 -4.39 21.85 6.93
N LYS A 330 -3.62 21.05 7.69
CA LYS A 330 -3.62 19.60 7.47
C LYS A 330 -4.90 18.94 7.91
N GLU A 331 -5.42 19.26 9.10
CA GLU A 331 -6.71 18.80 9.57
C GLU A 331 -7.82 19.17 8.57
N THR A 332 -7.87 20.44 8.16
CA THR A 332 -8.89 20.93 7.21
C THR A 332 -8.85 20.16 5.89
N TRP A 333 -7.66 19.96 5.32
CA TRP A 333 -7.51 19.20 4.08
C TRP A 333 -7.76 17.70 4.25
N ALA A 334 -7.47 17.12 5.42
CA ALA A 334 -7.88 15.76 5.74
C ALA A 334 -9.41 15.63 5.73
N LEU A 335 -10.14 16.60 6.29
CA LEU A 335 -11.61 16.62 6.23
C LEU A 335 -12.12 16.77 4.79
N ILE A 336 -11.52 17.63 3.96
CA ILE A 336 -11.88 17.77 2.54
C ILE A 336 -11.70 16.43 1.79
N VAL A 337 -10.57 15.75 2.01
CA VAL A 337 -10.34 14.43 1.41
C VAL A 337 -11.39 13.44 1.91
N TRP A 338 -11.64 13.38 3.21
CA TRP A 338 -12.65 12.48 3.79
C TRP A 338 -14.03 12.71 3.16
N LEU A 339 -14.46 13.98 3.03
CA LEU A 339 -15.71 14.35 2.38
C LEU A 339 -15.73 13.99 0.90
N ASN A 340 -14.61 14.06 0.20
CA ASN A 340 -14.52 13.63 -1.20
C ASN A 340 -14.77 12.12 -1.35
N TYR A 341 -14.18 11.27 -0.51
CA TYR A 341 -14.52 9.83 -0.48
C TYR A 341 -15.99 9.61 -0.13
N ALA A 342 -16.45 10.25 0.96
CA ALA A 342 -17.80 10.09 1.47
C ALA A 342 -18.84 10.47 0.41
N ALA A 343 -18.65 11.61 -0.26
CA ALA A 343 -19.54 12.08 -1.32
C ALA A 343 -19.52 11.12 -2.53
N TRP A 344 -18.34 10.66 -2.97
CA TRP A 344 -18.26 9.70 -4.07
C TRP A 344 -19.04 8.40 -3.75
N LEU A 345 -18.83 7.83 -2.56
CA LEU A 345 -19.52 6.61 -2.12
C LEU A 345 -21.02 6.85 -1.86
N HIS A 346 -21.38 8.00 -1.30
CA HIS A 346 -22.77 8.37 -1.07
C HIS A 346 -23.53 8.46 -2.39
N MET A 347 -22.99 9.15 -3.39
CA MET A 347 -23.60 9.22 -4.72
C MET A 347 -23.69 7.84 -5.36
N ARG A 348 -22.67 7.00 -5.20
CA ARG A 348 -22.67 5.62 -5.68
C ARG A 348 -23.80 4.78 -5.07
N LEU A 349 -24.05 4.90 -3.78
CA LEU A 349 -25.03 4.08 -3.05
C LEU A 349 -26.46 4.63 -3.16
N MET A 350 -26.63 5.95 -3.12
CA MET A 350 -27.95 6.59 -3.10
C MET A 350 -28.54 6.78 -4.48
N THR A 351 -27.72 7.17 -5.46
CA THR A 351 -28.17 7.47 -6.83
C THR A 351 -27.75 6.42 -7.84
N GLY A 352 -26.93 5.45 -7.45
CA GLY A 352 -26.37 4.47 -8.37
C GLY A 352 -25.34 5.07 -9.33
N LEU A 353 -24.67 6.18 -8.98
CA LEU A 353 -23.70 6.85 -9.86
C LEU A 353 -22.61 5.88 -10.33
N ARG A 354 -22.53 5.67 -11.65
CA ARG A 354 -21.49 4.83 -12.29
C ARG A 354 -20.92 5.50 -13.53
N GLY A 355 -19.86 4.90 -14.04
CA GLY A 355 -19.33 5.20 -15.36
C GLY A 355 -18.54 6.51 -15.45
N ARG A 356 -18.68 7.24 -16.56
CA ARG A 356 -17.78 8.36 -16.91
C ARG A 356 -17.73 9.45 -15.83
N VAL A 357 -18.87 9.78 -15.23
CA VAL A 357 -18.93 10.82 -14.17
C VAL A 357 -18.17 10.35 -12.93
N ALA A 358 -18.36 9.10 -12.51
CA ALA A 358 -17.66 8.53 -11.35
C ALA A 358 -16.13 8.45 -11.60
N ALA A 359 -15.72 8.13 -12.83
CA ALA A 359 -14.31 8.07 -13.23
C ALA A 359 -13.64 9.45 -13.26
N TRP A 360 -14.31 10.48 -13.81
CA TRP A 360 -13.82 11.86 -13.76
C TRP A 360 -13.72 12.39 -12.32
N TRP A 361 -14.71 12.07 -11.48
CA TRP A 361 -14.66 12.41 -10.06
C TRP A 361 -13.43 11.78 -9.41
N ALA A 362 -13.15 10.50 -9.64
CA ALA A 362 -11.95 9.85 -9.08
C ALA A 362 -10.65 10.58 -9.50
N LEU A 363 -10.54 11.03 -10.75
CA LEU A 363 -9.39 11.81 -11.21
C LEU A 363 -9.27 13.19 -10.53
N ILE A 364 -10.36 13.94 -10.44
CA ILE A 364 -10.38 15.23 -9.73
C ILE A 364 -10.05 15.02 -8.25
N GLY A 365 -10.61 13.97 -7.65
CA GLY A 365 -10.34 13.57 -6.29
C GLY A 365 -8.85 13.28 -6.05
N LEU A 366 -8.15 12.71 -7.04
CA LEU A 366 -6.72 12.45 -6.91
C LEU A 366 -5.94 13.76 -6.80
N LEU A 367 -6.35 14.81 -7.52
CA LEU A 367 -5.77 16.14 -7.40
C LEU A 367 -6.02 16.74 -6.01
N VAL A 368 -7.24 16.60 -5.49
CA VAL A 368 -7.61 17.02 -4.12
C VAL A 368 -6.74 16.30 -3.07
N THR A 369 -6.64 14.98 -3.17
CA THR A 369 -5.84 14.14 -2.28
C THR A 369 -4.35 14.46 -2.39
N THR A 370 -3.84 14.69 -3.60
CA THR A 370 -2.44 15.07 -3.83
C THR A 370 -2.14 16.44 -3.23
N PHE A 371 -3.06 17.40 -3.33
CA PHE A 371 -2.88 18.70 -2.69
C PHE A 371 -2.91 18.59 -1.15
N ALA A 372 -3.83 17.80 -0.59
CA ALA A 372 -3.88 17.56 0.85
C ALA A 372 -2.57 16.95 1.38
N PHE A 373 -2.03 15.96 0.66
CA PHE A 373 -0.80 15.28 1.04
C PHE A 373 0.45 16.12 0.76
N LEU A 374 0.69 16.54 -0.47
CA LEU A 374 1.92 17.22 -0.87
C LEU A 374 1.80 18.74 -0.76
N GLY A 375 0.69 19.28 -1.25
CA GLY A 375 0.47 20.73 -1.32
C GLY A 375 0.46 21.39 0.05
N VAL A 376 -0.25 20.83 1.02
CA VAL A 376 -0.26 21.36 2.40
C VAL A 376 1.12 21.26 3.04
N ASN A 377 1.84 20.16 2.80
CA ASN A 377 3.21 19.98 3.33
C ASN A 377 4.24 20.93 2.71
N MET A 378 4.05 21.38 1.46
CA MET A 378 5.04 22.21 0.76
C MET A 378 4.71 23.70 0.76
N PHE A 379 3.42 24.06 0.73
CA PHE A 379 2.98 25.44 0.47
C PHE A 379 2.25 26.09 1.65
N LEU A 380 1.79 25.33 2.64
CA LEU A 380 1.01 25.87 3.76
C LEU A 380 1.76 25.71 5.09
N SER A 381 1.77 26.76 5.90
CA SER A 381 2.30 26.74 7.26
C SER A 381 1.23 26.29 8.25
N GLY A 382 1.58 25.43 9.21
CA GLY A 382 0.68 24.97 10.26
C GLY A 382 1.39 24.11 11.30
N LEU A 383 0.64 23.64 12.31
CA LEU A 383 1.15 22.79 13.41
C LEU A 383 1.79 21.49 12.92
N HIS A 384 1.52 21.10 11.67
CA HIS A 384 2.03 19.91 11.03
C HIS A 384 3.04 20.17 9.91
N SER A 385 3.59 21.37 9.75
CA SER A 385 4.56 21.66 8.68
C SER A 385 5.89 20.95 8.96
N TYR A 386 6.06 19.74 8.41
CA TYR A 386 7.31 18.95 8.48
C TYR A 386 8.09 18.94 7.16
N GLY A 387 7.52 19.55 6.11
CA GLY A 387 8.22 19.97 4.91
C GLY A 387 8.14 21.49 4.82
N LYS A 388 9.22 22.15 4.39
CA LYS A 388 9.19 23.53 3.92
C LYS A 388 9.90 23.60 2.58
N LEU A 389 9.37 24.40 1.66
CA LEU A 389 10.05 24.73 0.40
C LEU A 389 11.35 25.50 0.65
#